data_AF-A0AAU5LTU2-F1
#
_entry.id   AF-A0AAU5LTU2-F1
#
_cell.length_a   1.000
_cell.length_b   1.000
_cell.length_c   1.000
_cell.angle_alpha   90.00
_cell.angle_beta   90.00
_cell.angle_gamma   90.00
#
_symmetry.space_group_name_H-M   'P 1'
#
loop_
_entity.id
_entity.type
_entity.pdbx_description
1 polymer ?
#
loop_
_entity_poly.entity_id
_entity_poly.type
_entity_poly.pdbx_seq_one_letter_code
_entity_poly.pdbx_strand_id
1 'polypeptide(L)'
;MRNAVMLVCVAVLLGLTGCTQTAGASMDVDTLRPYVATYVDLLQEQDESALRLHLRNAAHAPDDAQRRLATDGGKGWRLDGVSWTQVTSHDVDVVIGVTGPRGRRQWRQLIHWSHGHWQMSPLPTPPLPS
;
A
#
# COMPACT_ATOMS: atom_id res chain seq x y z
N MET A 1 -13.69 -63.14 30.83
CA MET A 1 -13.85 -62.51 29.51
C MET A 1 -12.84 -61.37 29.40
N ARG A 2 -11.70 -61.61 28.74
CA ARG A 2 -10.64 -60.62 28.52
C ARG A 2 -10.21 -60.78 27.06
N ASN A 3 -10.82 -59.99 26.17
CA ASN A 3 -10.43 -59.93 24.77
C ASN A 3 -9.51 -58.73 24.59
N ALA A 4 -8.28 -59.01 24.15
CA ALA A 4 -7.28 -58.06 23.74
C ALA A 4 -7.76 -57.29 22.49
N VAL A 5 -7.51 -55.99 22.44
CA VAL A 5 -7.58 -55.23 21.19
C VAL A 5 -6.24 -54.54 20.96
N MET A 6 -5.58 -55.13 19.97
CA MET A 6 -4.43 -54.75 19.16
C MET A 6 -4.16 -53.23 19.03
N LEU A 7 -2.89 -52.91 19.25
CA LEU A 7 -2.21 -51.68 18.90
C LEU A 7 -2.10 -51.56 17.36
N VAL A 8 -2.53 -50.44 16.77
CA VAL A 8 -2.19 -50.07 15.39
C VAL A 8 -1.55 -48.68 15.41
N CYS A 9 -0.24 -48.67 15.14
CA CYS A 9 0.52 -47.48 14.81
C CYS A 9 0.20 -47.02 13.38
N VAL A 10 -0.21 -45.78 13.19
CA VAL A 10 -0.08 -45.09 11.89
C VAL A 10 0.66 -43.78 12.14
N ALA A 11 1.91 -43.75 11.68
CA ALA A 11 2.73 -42.56 11.56
C ALA A 11 2.21 -41.72 10.39
N VAL A 12 1.99 -40.42 10.61
CA VAL A 12 1.76 -39.45 9.53
C VAL A 12 2.92 -38.46 9.51
N LEU A 13 3.84 -38.76 8.59
CA LEU A 13 4.56 -37.88 7.68
C LEU A 13 5.12 -36.53 8.19
N LEU A 14 6.46 -36.51 8.20
CA LEU A 14 7.30 -35.37 7.89
C LEU A 14 6.75 -34.52 6.73
N GLY A 15 6.53 -33.23 7.01
CA GLY A 15 6.44 -32.17 6.02
C GLY A 15 7.49 -31.10 6.32
N LEU A 16 8.72 -31.33 5.83
CA LEU A 16 9.65 -30.25 5.51
C LEU A 16 9.02 -29.36 4.42
N THR A 17 9.61 -28.18 4.22
CA THR A 17 9.40 -27.21 3.10
C THR A 17 8.14 -26.34 3.18
N GLY A 18 8.22 -25.01 3.22
CA GLY A 18 9.39 -24.15 3.10
C GLY A 18 9.09 -22.77 3.69
N CYS A 19 10.12 -22.17 4.28
CA CYS A 19 10.31 -20.74 4.08
C CYS A 19 10.48 -20.57 2.57
N THR A 20 9.38 -20.45 1.83
CA THR A 20 9.44 -19.81 0.52
C THR A 20 9.94 -18.42 0.83
N GLN A 21 11.25 -18.26 0.68
CA GLN A 21 11.87 -17.00 0.39
C GLN A 21 11.04 -16.45 -0.75
N THR A 22 10.09 -15.57 -0.43
CA THR A 22 9.22 -14.92 -1.39
C THR A 22 10.20 -14.20 -2.29
N ALA A 23 10.52 -14.80 -3.44
CA ALA A 23 11.11 -14.07 -4.55
C ALA A 23 10.20 -12.85 -4.67
N GLY A 24 10.73 -11.67 -4.32
CA GLY A 24 9.92 -10.47 -4.19
C GLY A 24 9.10 -10.35 -5.45
N ALA A 25 7.77 -10.46 -5.33
CA ALA A 25 6.89 -10.51 -6.48
C ALA A 25 7.27 -9.35 -7.40
N SER A 26 7.43 -9.60 -8.70
CA SER A 26 7.67 -8.51 -9.66
C SER A 26 6.55 -7.49 -9.54
N MET A 27 6.89 -6.22 -9.75
CA MET A 27 5.95 -5.11 -9.68
C MET A 27 4.77 -5.35 -10.64
N ASP A 28 3.56 -5.36 -10.10
CA ASP A 28 2.32 -5.52 -10.88
C ASP A 28 1.75 -4.14 -11.24
N VAL A 29 2.17 -3.60 -12.38
CA VAL A 29 1.78 -2.26 -12.85
C VAL A 29 0.30 -2.13 -13.16
N ASP A 30 -0.41 -3.23 -13.46
CA ASP A 30 -1.84 -3.20 -13.75
C ASP A 30 -2.66 -2.88 -12.48
N THR A 31 -2.10 -3.16 -11.30
CA THR A 31 -2.73 -2.84 -10.00
C THR A 31 -2.46 -1.42 -9.51
N LEU A 32 -1.58 -0.65 -10.18
CA LEU A 32 -1.21 0.71 -9.75
C LEU A 32 -2.38 1.68 -9.85
N ARG A 33 -3.15 1.65 -10.95
CA ARG A 33 -4.31 2.54 -11.12
C ARG A 33 -5.42 2.25 -10.09
N PRO A 34 -5.83 0.98 -9.86
CA PRO A 34 -6.73 0.65 -8.76
C PRO A 34 -6.23 1.14 -7.40
N TYR A 35 -4.94 0.95 -7.10
CA TYR A 35 -4.34 1.44 -5.86
C TYR A 35 -4.47 2.96 -5.70
N VAL A 36 -4.15 3.72 -6.76
CA VAL A 36 -4.30 5.18 -6.77
C VAL A 36 -5.76 5.61 -6.58
N ALA A 37 -6.71 4.90 -7.19
CA ALA A 37 -8.13 5.18 -6.99
C ALA A 37 -8.54 5.02 -5.53
N THR A 38 -8.15 3.91 -4.88
CA THR A 38 -8.37 3.71 -3.44
C THR A 38 -7.75 4.83 -2.61
N TYR A 39 -6.53 5.26 -2.93
CA TYR A 39 -5.90 6.39 -2.24
C TYR A 39 -6.73 7.69 -2.35
N VAL A 40 -7.25 8.01 -3.54
CA VAL A 40 -8.12 9.19 -3.73
C VAL A 40 -9.40 9.04 -2.91
N ASP A 41 -10.01 7.86 -2.86
CA ASP A 41 -11.22 7.62 -2.07
C ASP A 41 -10.95 7.82 -0.57
N LEU A 42 -9.83 7.31 -0.05
CA LEU A 42 -9.42 7.51 1.35
C LEU A 42 -9.23 9.00 1.71
N LEU A 43 -8.66 9.80 0.81
CA LEU A 43 -8.55 11.25 0.99
C LEU A 43 -9.92 11.92 1.04
N GLN A 44 -10.87 11.45 0.23
CA GLN A 44 -12.23 12.00 0.18
C GLN A 44 -13.08 11.64 1.40
N GLU A 45 -12.93 10.41 1.87
CA GLU A 45 -13.56 9.89 3.09
C GLU A 45 -12.96 10.48 4.35
N GLN A 46 -11.75 11.05 4.24
CA GLN A 46 -10.96 11.55 5.36
C GLN A 46 -10.64 10.45 6.38
N ASP A 47 -10.49 9.21 5.92
CA ASP A 47 -10.15 8.07 6.78
C ASP A 47 -8.64 8.02 7.02
N GLU A 48 -8.19 8.73 8.06
CA GLU A 48 -6.78 8.77 8.46
C GLU A 48 -6.21 7.39 8.82
N SER A 49 -7.01 6.54 9.47
CA SER A 49 -6.56 5.23 9.94
C SER A 49 -6.34 4.27 8.77
N ALA A 50 -7.28 4.21 7.83
CA ALA A 50 -7.13 3.43 6.62
C ALA A 50 -6.01 4.00 5.74
N LEU A 51 -5.91 5.33 5.60
CA LEU A 51 -4.83 5.99 4.86
C LEU A 51 -3.45 5.57 5.36
N ARG A 52 -3.23 5.47 6.68
CA ARG A 52 -1.96 5.01 7.26
C ARG A 52 -1.53 3.62 6.77
N LEU A 53 -2.46 2.72 6.46
CA LEU A 53 -2.13 1.38 5.97
C LEU A 53 -1.53 1.40 4.55
N HIS A 54 -1.72 2.48 3.80
CA HIS A 54 -1.19 2.66 2.45
C HIS A 54 0.16 3.39 2.41
N LEU A 55 0.66 3.85 3.55
CA LEU A 55 1.89 4.64 3.64
C LEU A 55 3.07 3.73 4.05
N ARG A 56 4.25 3.96 3.46
CA ARG A 56 5.50 3.28 3.83
C ARG A 56 6.18 3.97 5.01
N ASN A 57 5.43 4.25 6.07
CA ASN A 57 5.87 5.00 7.24
C ASN A 57 6.18 4.07 8.42
N ALA A 58 7.41 3.57 8.48
CA ALA A 58 7.98 3.09 9.75
C ALA A 58 8.36 4.30 10.62
N ALA A 59 7.80 4.39 11.84
CA ALA A 59 8.14 5.22 13.03
C ALA A 59 8.51 6.72 12.90
N HIS A 60 8.79 7.27 11.72
CA HIS A 60 9.46 8.56 11.51
C HIS A 60 8.57 9.65 10.89
N ALA A 61 7.30 9.38 10.60
CA ALA A 61 6.36 10.39 10.11
C ALA A 61 4.95 10.17 10.68
N PRO A 62 4.75 10.37 12.01
CA PRO A 62 3.43 10.18 12.65
C PRO A 62 2.30 10.99 11.99
N ASP A 63 2.65 12.06 11.28
CA ASP A 63 1.73 13.05 10.73
C ASP A 63 1.58 12.99 9.20
N ASP A 64 2.16 12.01 8.51
CA ASP A 64 2.09 11.96 7.03
C ASP A 64 0.63 11.89 6.53
N ALA A 65 -0.15 10.94 7.07
CA ALA A 65 -1.57 10.81 6.75
C ALA A 65 -2.33 12.13 7.00
N GLN A 66 -2.08 12.78 8.14
CA GLN A 66 -2.70 14.07 8.48
C GLN A 66 -2.31 15.18 7.51
N ARG A 67 -1.04 15.27 7.11
CA ARG A 67 -0.57 16.26 6.13
C ARG A 67 -1.22 16.06 4.76
N ARG A 68 -1.37 14.81 4.33
CA ARG A 68 -2.06 14.47 3.07
C ARG A 68 -3.52 14.87 3.15
N LEU A 69 -4.21 14.55 4.24
CA LEU A 69 -5.60 14.96 4.46
C LEU A 69 -5.76 16.49 4.51
N ALA A 70 -4.85 17.21 5.17
CA ALA A 70 -4.88 18.66 5.23
C ALA A 70 -4.66 19.34 3.86
N THR A 71 -3.84 18.72 3.00
CA THR A 71 -3.49 19.28 1.68
C THR A 71 -4.53 18.92 0.62
N ASP A 72 -4.92 17.66 0.58
CA ASP A 72 -5.64 17.03 -0.53
C ASP A 72 -6.95 16.34 -0.11
N GLY A 73 -7.25 16.29 1.19
CA GLY A 73 -8.49 15.70 1.70
C GLY A 73 -9.74 16.52 1.39
N GLY A 74 -10.89 15.87 1.55
CA GLY A 74 -12.21 16.49 1.36
C GLY A 74 -12.96 15.96 0.15
N LYS A 75 -14.24 16.33 0.04
CA LYS A 75 -15.19 15.71 -0.91
C LYS A 75 -15.14 16.31 -2.31
N GLY A 76 -15.49 15.48 -3.28
CA GLY A 76 -15.78 15.91 -4.66
C GLY A 76 -14.59 15.80 -5.60
N TRP A 77 -13.51 15.12 -5.19
CA TRP A 77 -12.43 14.76 -6.10
C TRP A 77 -12.88 13.60 -6.99
N ARG A 78 -12.51 13.67 -8.26
CA ARG A 78 -12.67 12.58 -9.21
C ARG A 78 -11.31 12.31 -9.83
N LEU A 79 -10.91 11.04 -9.84
CA LEU A 79 -9.72 10.60 -10.53
C LEU A 79 -9.93 10.74 -12.05
N ASP A 80 -9.13 11.59 -12.69
CA ASP A 80 -9.17 11.81 -14.13
C ASP A 80 -8.16 10.92 -14.86
N GLY A 81 -6.96 10.78 -14.29
CA GLY A 81 -5.87 10.07 -14.94
C GLY A 81 -4.73 9.69 -13.99
N VAL A 82 -4.03 8.63 -14.36
CA VAL A 82 -2.82 8.15 -13.68
C VAL A 82 -1.76 7.94 -14.75
N SER A 83 -0.65 8.64 -14.64
CA SER A 83 0.55 8.43 -15.46
C SER A 83 1.74 8.20 -14.54
N TRP A 84 2.67 7.36 -14.95
CA TRP A 84 3.80 7.01 -14.12
C TRP A 84 5.08 6.84 -14.92
N THR A 85 6.22 7.00 -14.27
CA THR A 85 7.54 6.67 -14.80
C THR A 85 8.24 5.75 -13.82
N GLN A 86 8.82 4.67 -14.31
CA GLN A 86 9.63 3.79 -13.49
C GLN A 86 10.93 4.48 -13.07
N VAL A 87 11.20 4.51 -11.77
CA VAL A 87 12.42 5.09 -11.20
C VAL A 87 13.41 4.00 -10.82
N THR A 88 12.92 2.90 -10.25
CA THR A 88 13.71 1.70 -9.90
C THR A 88 12.91 0.43 -10.24
N SER A 89 13.44 -0.76 -9.94
CA SER A 89 12.67 -2.01 -10.07
C SER A 89 11.45 -2.09 -9.13
N HIS A 90 11.36 -1.20 -8.14
CA HIS A 90 10.31 -1.20 -7.12
C HIS A 90 9.66 0.17 -6.90
N ASP A 91 10.16 1.24 -7.49
CA ASP A 91 9.64 2.59 -7.30
C ASP A 91 9.15 3.20 -8.61
N VAL A 92 8.00 3.85 -8.54
CA VAL A 92 7.40 4.62 -9.64
C VAL A 92 7.10 6.05 -9.18
N ASP A 93 7.46 7.03 -10.01
CA ASP A 93 7.00 8.41 -9.87
C ASP A 93 5.63 8.51 -10.57
N VAL A 94 4.58 8.83 -9.81
CA VAL A 94 3.19 8.82 -10.27
C VAL A 94 2.62 10.23 -10.23
N VAL A 95 2.06 10.64 -11.35
CA VAL A 95 1.24 11.84 -11.48
C VAL A 95 -0.23 11.44 -11.50
N ILE A 96 -0.95 11.87 -10.48
CA ILE A 96 -2.38 11.63 -10.25
C ILE A 96 -3.12 12.89 -10.67
N GLY A 97 -3.86 12.83 -11.78
CA GLY A 97 -4.75 13.90 -12.21
C GLY A 97 -6.11 13.75 -11.55
N VAL A 98 -6.58 14.82 -10.90
CA VAL A 98 -7.92 14.87 -10.31
C VAL A 98 -8.67 16.13 -10.72
N THR A 99 -9.99 16.03 -10.89
CA THR A 99 -10.89 17.17 -11.02
C THR A 99 -11.72 17.27 -9.73
N GLY A 100 -11.88 18.48 -9.20
CA GLY A 100 -12.78 18.71 -8.07
C GLY A 100 -13.41 20.11 -8.07
N PRO A 101 -14.05 20.53 -6.96
CA PRO A 101 -14.78 21.80 -6.87
C PRO A 101 -13.93 23.04 -7.14
N ARG A 102 -12.61 22.92 -6.96
CA ARG A 102 -11.63 23.98 -7.20
C ARG A 102 -10.90 23.84 -8.54
N GLY A 103 -11.45 23.05 -9.46
CA GLY A 103 -10.88 22.77 -10.77
C GLY A 103 -9.97 21.55 -10.79
N ARG A 104 -9.13 21.47 -11.83
CA ARG A 104 -8.16 20.38 -12.03
C ARG A 104 -6.92 20.58 -11.17
N ARG A 105 -6.41 19.47 -10.62
CA ARG A 105 -5.14 19.40 -9.89
C ARG A 105 -4.34 18.18 -10.32
N GLN A 106 -3.04 18.25 -10.05
CA GLN A 106 -2.12 17.12 -10.21
C GLN A 106 -1.39 16.89 -8.90
N TRP A 107 -1.39 15.66 -8.43
CA TRP A 107 -0.60 15.23 -7.27
C TRP A 107 0.54 14.35 -7.74
N ARG A 108 1.76 14.67 -7.31
CA ARG A 108 2.94 13.86 -7.63
C ARG A 108 3.32 13.03 -6.42
N GLN A 109 3.46 11.72 -6.60
CA GLN A 109 3.69 10.76 -5.53
C GLN A 109 4.73 9.73 -5.96
N LEU A 110 5.70 9.46 -5.09
CA LEU A 110 6.59 8.31 -5.24
C LEU A 110 5.91 7.09 -4.59
N ILE A 111 5.64 6.04 -5.36
CA ILE A 111 4.94 4.83 -4.89
C ILE A 111 5.90 3.65 -5.03
N HIS A 112 5.98 2.86 -3.95
CA HIS A 112 6.87 1.73 -3.80
C HIS A 112 6.10 0.42 -3.83
N TRP A 113 6.62 -0.58 -4.53
CA TRP A 113 6.13 -1.95 -4.52
C TRP A 113 6.93 -2.78 -3.53
N SER A 114 6.27 -3.29 -2.50
CA SER A 114 6.88 -4.24 -1.56
C SER A 114 5.87 -5.30 -1.15
N HIS A 115 6.35 -6.52 -0.89
CA HIS A 115 5.53 -7.59 -0.34
C HIS A 115 4.18 -7.80 -1.08
N GLY A 116 4.18 -7.69 -2.41
CA GLY A 116 3.00 -7.92 -3.25
C GLY A 116 1.95 -6.80 -3.25
N HIS A 117 2.27 -5.60 -2.76
CA HIS A 117 1.35 -4.47 -2.79
C HIS A 117 2.08 -3.12 -2.93
N TRP A 118 1.32 -2.09 -3.29
CA TRP A 118 1.79 -0.72 -3.42
C TRP A 118 1.71 0.04 -2.09
N GLN A 119 2.69 0.89 -1.85
CA GLN A 119 2.77 1.75 -0.67
C GLN A 119 3.28 3.13 -1.09
N MET A 120 2.64 4.21 -0.65
CA MET A 120 3.15 5.55 -0.89
C MET A 120 4.39 5.78 -0.06
N SER A 121 5.42 6.34 -0.69
CA SER A 121 6.61 6.77 0.03
C SER A 121 6.26 7.89 1.01
N PRO A 122 6.96 7.99 2.15
CA PRO A 122 6.74 9.06 3.10
C PRO A 122 6.91 10.43 2.44
N LEU A 123 6.05 11.39 2.81
CA LEU A 123 6.32 12.78 2.46
C LEU A 123 7.67 13.22 3.06
N PRO A 124 8.43 14.09 2.37
CA PRO A 124 9.63 14.67 2.95
C PRO A 124 9.28 15.39 4.26
N THR A 125 10.17 15.27 5.25
CA THR A 125 10.05 15.97 6.53
C THR A 125 10.05 17.48 6.25
N PRO A 126 9.10 18.24 6.81
CA PRO A 126 9.16 19.70 6.72
C PRO A 126 10.46 20.21 7.34
N PRO A 127 11.05 21.30 6.83
CA PRO A 127 12.16 21.95 7.52
C PRO A 127 11.73 22.42 8.91
N LEU A 128 12.61 22.28 9.91
CA LEU A 128 12.37 22.82 11.26
C LEU A 128 12.27 24.34 11.20
N PRO A 129 11.36 24.98 11.97
CA PRO A 129 11.35 26.42 12.11
C PRO A 129 12.68 26.90 12.70
N SER A 130 13.22 27.98 12.12
CA SER A 130 14.48 28.62 12.53
C SER A 130 14.36 29.29 13.90
#